data_AF-C5FTS1-F1
#
_entry.id   AF-C5FTS1-F1
#
_cell.length_a   1.000
_cell.length_b   1.000
_cell.length_c   1.000
_cell.angle_alpha   90.00
_cell.angle_beta   90.00
_cell.angle_gamma   90.00
#
_symmetry.space_group_name_H-M   'P 1'
#
loop_
_entity.id
_entity.type
_entity.pdbx_description
1 polymer ?
#
loop_
_entity_poly.entity_id
_entity_poly.type
_entity_poly.pdbx_seq_one_letter_code
_entity_poly.pdbx_strand_id
1 'polypeptide(L)'
;MTDLLQEQLEAINQRHPPRDTAMEKSDQEKPQKLPKGVVLDKDGKPCRTCTSIADWRALTKMKTGAPSKSTSSPSDTSSTASASSTVPSSSSNANSTPEMPGDCPADVEALGRSTWTLLHTMAATYPTTASPQQQSEMGQFMALFSKLYPCWVCADDLRSWMNHPSGANKPKLNGRADFGNWMCAAHNEVNRKLGKKEFDCSKWEERWRTGWKDGRCD
;
A
#
# COMPACT_ATOMS: atom_id res chain seq x y z
N MET A 1 -55.89 -27.44 15.84
CA MET A 1 -54.49 -27.12 15.45
C MET A 1 -54.26 -27.58 14.00
N THR A 2 -55.22 -27.28 13.13
CA THR A 2 -55.25 -27.70 11.72
C THR A 2 -55.69 -26.55 10.81
N ASP A 3 -56.35 -25.52 11.33
CA ASP A 3 -56.70 -24.31 10.56
C ASP A 3 -55.54 -23.32 10.34
N LEU A 4 -54.57 -23.25 11.26
CA LEU A 4 -53.40 -22.35 11.13
C LEU A 4 -52.36 -22.81 10.08
N LEU A 5 -52.40 -24.08 9.67
CA LEU A 5 -51.51 -24.62 8.64
C LEU A 5 -52.13 -24.51 7.24
N GLN A 6 -53.46 -24.41 7.14
CA GLN A 6 -54.16 -24.24 5.87
C GLN A 6 -54.02 -22.80 5.35
N GLU A 7 -54.13 -21.78 6.22
CA GLU A 7 -53.93 -20.37 5.85
C GLU A 7 -52.50 -20.06 5.38
N GLN A 8 -51.49 -20.77 5.89
CA GLN A 8 -50.10 -20.56 5.49
C GLN A 8 -49.76 -21.21 4.13
N LEU A 9 -50.46 -22.29 3.74
CA LEU A 9 -50.26 -22.94 2.44
C LEU A 9 -50.91 -22.16 1.28
N GLU A 10 -52.06 -21.51 1.51
CA GLU A 10 -52.73 -20.70 0.47
C GLU A 10 -52.01 -19.38 0.18
N ALA A 11 -51.24 -18.85 1.14
CA ALA A 11 -50.39 -17.67 0.96
C ALA A 11 -49.13 -17.91 0.10
N ILE A 12 -48.71 -19.16 -0.07
CA ILE A 12 -47.56 -19.53 -0.90
C ILE A 12 -47.95 -19.67 -2.38
N ASN A 13 -49.21 -20.02 -2.67
CA ASN A 13 -49.66 -20.37 -4.02
C ASN A 13 -50.22 -19.19 -4.86
N GLN A 14 -50.14 -17.95 -4.35
CA GLN A 14 -50.62 -16.74 -5.07
C GLN A 14 -49.53 -15.79 -5.56
N ARG A 15 -48.24 -16.15 -5.50
CA ARG A 15 -47.18 -15.30 -6.08
C ARG A 15 -47.04 -15.55 -7.59
N HIS A 16 -47.78 -14.75 -8.36
CA HIS A 16 -47.51 -14.55 -9.78
C HIS A 16 -46.11 -13.92 -9.99
N PRO A 17 -45.38 -14.29 -11.06
CA PRO A 17 -44.08 -13.72 -11.37
C PRO A 17 -44.25 -12.28 -11.92
N PRO A 18 -43.38 -11.32 -11.56
CA PRO A 18 -43.35 -10.06 -12.29
C PRO A 18 -42.73 -10.29 -13.67
N ARG A 19 -43.50 -9.84 -14.66
CA ARG A 19 -43.21 -9.69 -16.09
C ARG A 19 -41.96 -8.83 -16.31
N ASP A 20 -41.10 -9.30 -17.20
CA ASP A 20 -40.14 -8.58 -18.05
C ASP A 20 -39.79 -7.14 -17.63
N THR A 21 -38.73 -6.98 -16.84
CA THR A 21 -37.94 -5.75 -16.83
C THR A 21 -36.68 -5.99 -17.63
N ALA A 22 -36.53 -5.16 -18.67
CA ALA A 22 -35.44 -5.19 -19.62
C ALA A 22 -34.09 -5.26 -18.92
N MET A 23 -33.27 -6.20 -19.38
CA MET A 23 -31.85 -6.28 -19.09
C MET A 23 -31.20 -4.96 -19.55
N GLU A 24 -30.91 -4.06 -18.62
CA GLU A 24 -30.01 -2.95 -18.86
C GLU A 24 -28.67 -3.55 -19.30
N LYS A 25 -28.34 -3.32 -20.57
CA LYS A 25 -27.01 -3.61 -21.11
C LYS A 25 -26.01 -2.83 -20.27
N SER A 26 -25.21 -3.53 -19.47
CA SER A 26 -23.95 -2.97 -19.03
C SER A 26 -23.14 -2.66 -20.27
N ASP A 27 -22.77 -1.39 -20.43
CA ASP A 27 -21.79 -0.98 -21.41
C ASP A 27 -20.53 -1.82 -21.17
N GLN A 28 -20.27 -2.75 -22.10
CA GLN A 28 -18.99 -3.42 -22.17
C GLN A 28 -17.94 -2.37 -22.53
N GLU A 29 -17.32 -1.76 -21.52
CA GLU A 29 -16.03 -1.10 -21.69
C GLU A 29 -15.08 -2.10 -22.33
N LYS A 30 -14.73 -1.87 -23.61
CA LYS A 30 -13.68 -2.61 -24.29
C LYS A 30 -12.43 -2.55 -23.40
N PRO A 31 -11.77 -3.68 -23.08
CA PRO A 31 -10.58 -3.65 -22.26
C PRO A 31 -9.51 -2.80 -22.95
N GLN A 32 -9.27 -1.60 -22.43
CA GLN A 32 -8.19 -0.75 -22.90
C GLN A 32 -6.89 -1.53 -22.71
N LYS A 33 -6.16 -1.72 -23.81
CA LYS A 33 -4.91 -2.46 -23.80
C LYS A 33 -3.91 -1.71 -22.91
N LEU A 34 -3.56 -2.31 -21.78
CA LEU A 34 -2.63 -1.71 -20.82
C LEU A 34 -1.24 -1.53 -21.46
N PRO A 35 -0.48 -0.48 -21.08
CA PRO A 35 0.92 -0.34 -21.46
C PRO A 35 1.73 -1.59 -21.07
N LYS A 36 2.79 -1.87 -21.84
CA LYS A 36 3.77 -2.92 -21.49
C LYS A 36 4.37 -2.58 -20.11
N GLY A 37 4.57 -3.59 -19.26
CA GLY A 37 5.16 -3.42 -17.92
C GLY A 37 4.16 -3.19 -16.79
N VAL A 38 2.90 -2.87 -17.07
CA VAL A 38 1.85 -2.78 -16.05
C VAL A 38 1.44 -4.18 -15.58
N VAL A 39 1.60 -4.44 -14.29
CA VAL A 39 1.18 -5.69 -13.64
C VAL A 39 -0.18 -5.50 -13.00
N LEU A 40 -1.06 -6.49 -13.13
CA LEU A 40 -2.38 -6.51 -12.48
C LEU A 40 -2.31 -7.21 -11.12
N ASP A 41 -3.13 -6.77 -10.18
CA ASP A 41 -3.35 -7.45 -8.90
C ASP A 41 -4.30 -8.65 -9.06
N LYS A 42 -4.52 -9.35 -7.94
CA LYS A 42 -5.43 -10.52 -7.87
C LYS A 42 -6.90 -10.20 -8.22
N ASP A 43 -7.29 -8.93 -8.19
CA ASP A 43 -8.64 -8.46 -8.51
C ASP A 43 -8.70 -7.87 -9.93
N GLY A 44 -7.63 -8.01 -10.73
CA GLY A 44 -7.54 -7.58 -12.13
C GLY A 44 -7.26 -6.08 -12.32
N LYS A 45 -6.87 -5.34 -11.28
CA LYS A 45 -6.63 -3.89 -11.34
C LYS A 45 -5.12 -3.58 -11.42
N PRO A 46 -4.70 -2.45 -12.02
CA PRO A 46 -3.28 -2.09 -12.06
C PRO A 46 -2.65 -2.03 -10.66
N CYS A 47 -1.63 -2.86 -10.42
CA CYS A 47 -0.91 -2.96 -9.17
C CYS A 47 0.26 -1.98 -9.14
N ARG A 48 0.13 -0.90 -8.38
CA ARG A 48 1.18 0.11 -8.21
C ARG A 48 2.48 -0.48 -7.64
N THR A 49 2.38 -1.31 -6.60
CA THR A 49 3.54 -1.94 -5.95
C THR A 49 4.26 -2.94 -6.85
N CYS A 50 3.57 -3.49 -7.84
CA CYS A 50 4.10 -4.49 -8.77
C CYS A 50 4.61 -3.88 -10.09
N THR A 51 4.43 -2.58 -10.29
CA THR A 51 4.69 -1.88 -11.56
C THR A 51 5.78 -0.83 -11.33
N SER A 52 6.73 -0.70 -12.26
CA SER A 52 7.77 0.31 -12.16
C SER A 52 7.19 1.73 -12.17
N ILE A 53 7.87 2.70 -11.56
CA ILE A 53 7.39 4.08 -11.57
C ILE A 53 7.29 4.67 -12.99
N ALA A 54 8.15 4.22 -13.91
CA ALA A 54 8.12 4.65 -15.31
C ALA A 54 6.86 4.15 -16.01
N ASP A 55 6.52 2.87 -15.82
CA ASP A 55 5.32 2.26 -16.41
C ASP A 55 4.04 2.79 -15.76
N TRP A 56 4.08 3.06 -14.44
CA TRP A 56 2.96 3.68 -13.73
C TRP A 56 2.65 5.08 -14.27
N ARG A 57 3.69 5.91 -14.47
CA ARG A 57 3.56 7.24 -15.08
C ARG A 57 3.08 7.20 -16.53
N ALA A 58 3.46 6.16 -17.28
CA ALA A 58 2.95 5.97 -18.63
C ALA A 58 1.44 5.65 -18.62
N LEU A 59 1.01 4.78 -17.69
CA LEU A 59 -0.40 4.42 -17.49
C LEU A 59 -1.27 5.61 -17.07
N THR A 60 -0.82 6.43 -16.12
CA THR A 60 -1.54 7.63 -15.64
C THR A 60 -1.70 8.68 -16.74
N LYS A 61 -0.66 8.93 -17.54
CA LYS A 61 -0.73 9.81 -18.72
C LYS A 61 -1.72 9.32 -19.76
N MET A 62 -1.75 8.01 -20.03
CA MET A 62 -2.71 7.41 -20.97
C MET A 62 -4.16 7.55 -20.48
N LYS A 63 -4.40 7.42 -19.17
CA LYS A 63 -5.74 7.59 -18.58
C LYS A 63 -6.22 9.05 -18.52
N THR A 64 -5.32 10.00 -18.34
CA THR A 64 -5.65 11.43 -18.17
C THR A 64 -5.70 12.20 -19.50
N GLY A 65 -5.35 11.57 -20.62
CA GLY A 65 -5.35 12.22 -21.94
C GLY A 65 -4.29 13.32 -22.09
N ALA A 66 -3.29 13.35 -21.21
CA ALA A 66 -2.23 14.35 -21.24
C ALA A 66 -1.35 14.18 -22.50
N PRO A 67 -1.00 15.26 -23.22
CA PRO A 67 -0.28 15.16 -24.48
C PRO A 67 1.13 14.61 -24.23
N SER A 68 1.45 13.49 -24.89
CA SER A 68 2.81 12.97 -24.98
C SER A 68 3.72 14.00 -25.64
N LYS A 69 4.61 14.65 -24.88
CA LYS A 69 5.85 15.16 -25.47
C LYS A 69 6.66 13.94 -25.91
N SER A 70 6.79 13.79 -27.22
CA SER A 70 7.64 12.82 -27.88
C SER A 70 9.10 13.08 -27.50
N THR A 71 9.59 12.40 -26.47
CA THR A 71 11.03 12.15 -26.32
C THR A 71 11.36 10.86 -27.05
N SER A 72 11.98 11.03 -28.22
CA SER A 72 12.63 9.98 -28.99
C SER A 72 13.66 9.25 -28.12
N SER A 73 13.51 7.94 -27.98
CA SER A 73 14.63 7.05 -27.61
C SER A 73 15.65 7.01 -28.75
N PRO A 74 16.95 7.00 -28.47
CA PRO A 74 17.92 6.33 -29.33
C PRO A 74 18.06 4.87 -28.91
N SER A 75 18.07 4.02 -29.92
CA SER A 75 18.34 2.59 -29.85
C SER A 75 19.80 2.28 -29.50
N ASP A 76 19.99 1.07 -28.99
CA ASP A 76 21.25 0.42 -28.63
C ASP A 76 22.39 0.58 -29.64
N THR A 77 23.61 0.75 -29.14
CA THR A 77 24.81 0.16 -29.73
C THR A 77 25.80 -0.19 -28.64
N SER A 78 26.10 -1.49 -28.51
CA SER A 78 27.12 -2.03 -27.62
C SER A 78 28.51 -1.55 -28.00
N SER A 79 29.31 -1.12 -27.02
CA SER A 79 30.77 -1.30 -26.99
C SER A 79 31.33 -1.02 -25.59
N THR A 80 32.35 -1.79 -25.27
CA THR A 80 33.03 -2.03 -24.00
C THR A 80 33.97 -0.91 -23.51
N ALA A 81 34.16 -0.91 -22.18
CA ALA A 81 35.36 -0.53 -21.41
C ALA A 81 35.42 0.84 -20.69
N SER A 82 35.61 0.70 -19.36
CA SER A 82 36.43 1.48 -18.40
C SER A 82 36.15 2.95 -18.06
N ALA A 83 35.76 3.13 -16.80
CA ALA A 83 36.25 4.10 -15.80
C ALA A 83 36.76 5.47 -16.27
N SER A 84 36.04 6.53 -15.89
CA SER A 84 36.62 7.61 -15.07
C SER A 84 35.54 8.56 -14.53
N SER A 85 35.68 8.80 -13.24
CA SER A 85 34.96 9.73 -12.39
C SER A 85 35.21 11.17 -12.84
N THR A 86 34.17 11.91 -13.21
CA THR A 86 34.20 13.38 -13.21
C THR A 86 32.85 13.91 -12.71
N VAL A 87 32.87 14.35 -11.46
CA VAL A 87 31.82 15.19 -10.85
C VAL A 87 31.95 16.62 -11.38
N PRO A 88 30.83 17.34 -11.56
CA PRO A 88 30.82 18.77 -11.30
C PRO A 88 29.98 19.10 -10.06
N SER A 89 30.61 19.93 -9.23
CA SER A 89 30.15 20.58 -8.01
C SER A 89 28.72 21.15 -8.09
N SER A 90 27.88 20.85 -7.11
CA SER A 90 27.63 21.66 -5.90
C SER A 90 26.86 22.96 -6.17
N SER A 91 25.53 22.86 -6.14
CA SER A 91 24.65 23.95 -5.71
C SER A 91 24.14 23.60 -4.32
N SER A 92 24.65 24.33 -3.34
CA SER A 92 24.37 24.23 -1.92
C SER A 92 22.89 24.39 -1.58
N ASN A 93 22.30 23.38 -0.95
CA ASN A 93 21.19 23.57 -0.02
C ASN A 93 21.57 22.96 1.33
N ALA A 94 21.78 23.83 2.30
CA ALA A 94 22.12 23.52 3.67
C ALA A 94 20.90 22.91 4.39
N ASN A 95 20.77 21.58 4.32
CA ASN A 95 20.25 20.71 5.39
C ASN A 95 20.43 19.23 5.01
N SER A 96 21.59 18.86 4.48
CA SER A 96 21.89 17.46 4.14
C SER A 96 22.43 16.75 5.37
N THR A 97 21.58 15.95 6.01
CA THR A 97 22.05 14.80 6.79
C THR A 97 23.08 14.03 5.95
N PRO A 98 24.24 13.62 6.51
CA PRO A 98 25.21 12.82 5.78
C PRO A 98 24.52 11.59 5.19
N GLU A 99 24.45 11.50 3.86
CA GLU A 99 23.85 10.35 3.20
C GLU A 99 24.92 9.24 3.13
N MET A 100 24.66 8.12 3.80
CA MET A 100 25.54 6.96 3.79
C MET A 100 25.66 6.39 2.37
N PRO A 101 26.86 5.97 1.92
CA PRO A 101 27.03 5.31 0.63
C PRO A 101 26.14 4.06 0.52
N GLY A 102 25.53 3.85 -0.64
CA GLY A 102 24.54 2.79 -0.85
C GLY A 102 25.08 1.35 -0.80
N ASP A 103 26.40 1.20 -0.80
CA ASP A 103 27.13 -0.07 -0.66
C ASP A 103 27.59 -0.35 0.78
N CYS A 104 27.31 0.56 1.73
CA CYS A 104 27.59 0.35 3.15
C CYS A 104 26.44 -0.38 3.86
N PRO A 105 26.71 -1.14 4.94
CA PRO A 105 25.68 -1.67 5.82
C PRO A 105 24.77 -0.54 6.36
N ALA A 106 23.47 -0.81 6.41
CA ALA A 106 22.50 0.18 6.87
C ALA A 106 22.72 0.55 8.35
N ASP A 107 22.79 1.85 8.63
CA ASP A 107 22.70 2.38 9.98
C ASP A 107 21.25 2.32 10.53
N VAL A 108 21.05 2.79 11.76
CA VAL A 108 19.74 2.79 12.42
C VAL A 108 18.68 3.57 11.64
N GLU A 109 19.06 4.64 10.94
CA GLU A 109 18.10 5.48 10.23
C GLU A 109 17.75 4.91 8.86
N ALA A 110 18.73 4.45 8.10
CA ALA A 110 18.54 3.78 6.81
C ALA A 110 17.74 2.47 6.98
N LEU A 111 18.07 1.68 8.01
CA LEU A 111 17.32 0.48 8.37
C LEU A 111 15.89 0.83 8.78
N GLY A 112 15.71 1.85 9.64
CA GLY A 112 14.40 2.34 10.07
C GLY A 112 13.51 2.77 8.89
N ARG A 113 14.00 3.65 8.01
CA ARG A 113 13.26 4.13 6.83
C ARG A 113 12.84 2.99 5.89
N SER A 114 13.75 2.06 5.63
CA SER A 114 13.48 0.90 4.77
C SER A 114 12.43 -0.02 5.38
N THR A 115 12.52 -0.24 6.69
CA THR A 115 11.58 -1.05 7.46
C THR A 115 10.19 -0.44 7.48
N TRP A 116 10.07 0.86 7.76
CA TRP A 116 8.78 1.54 7.73
C TRP A 116 8.16 1.51 6.33
N THR A 117 8.98 1.62 5.28
CA THR A 117 8.51 1.46 3.90
C THR A 117 7.89 0.08 3.67
N LEU A 118 8.55 -1.00 4.12
CA LEU A 118 8.01 -2.35 4.04
C LEU A 118 6.69 -2.48 4.84
N LEU A 119 6.70 -2.12 6.12
CA LEU A 119 5.57 -2.30 7.03
C LEU A 119 4.32 -1.53 6.58
N HIS A 120 4.49 -0.27 6.18
CA HIS A 120 3.37 0.54 5.66
C HIS A 120 2.87 0.02 4.32
N THR A 121 3.75 -0.50 3.45
CA THR A 121 3.34 -1.12 2.19
C THR A 121 2.54 -2.41 2.43
N MET A 122 2.99 -3.25 3.37
CA MET A 122 2.23 -4.44 3.80
C MET A 122 0.84 -4.07 4.33
N ALA A 123 0.74 -2.99 5.13
CA ALA A 123 -0.54 -2.48 5.59
C ALA A 123 -1.42 -1.96 4.44
N ALA A 124 -0.83 -1.23 3.48
CA ALA A 124 -1.53 -0.71 2.30
C ALA A 124 -2.07 -1.81 1.36
N THR A 125 -1.38 -2.94 1.27
CA THR A 125 -1.79 -4.11 0.48
C THR A 125 -2.60 -5.13 1.26
N TYR A 126 -2.83 -4.89 2.56
CA TYR A 126 -3.66 -5.77 3.39
C TYR A 126 -5.11 -5.81 2.86
N PRO A 127 -5.84 -6.93 3.02
CA PRO A 127 -7.23 -7.03 2.57
C PRO A 127 -8.11 -5.96 3.22
N THR A 128 -9.10 -5.44 2.47
CA THR A 128 -10.09 -4.50 3.03
C THR A 128 -10.83 -5.10 4.23
N THR A 129 -11.12 -6.40 4.15
CA THR A 129 -11.62 -7.23 5.24
C THR A 129 -10.75 -8.48 5.30
N ALA A 130 -10.10 -8.73 6.43
CA ALA A 130 -9.16 -9.83 6.58
C ALA A 130 -9.85 -11.07 7.20
N SER A 131 -9.58 -12.24 6.63
CA SER A 131 -10.02 -13.51 7.21
C SER A 131 -9.34 -13.77 8.56
N PRO A 132 -9.92 -14.60 9.44
CA PRO A 132 -9.28 -14.95 10.72
C PRO A 132 -7.86 -15.50 10.55
N GLN A 133 -7.60 -16.24 9.47
CA GLN A 133 -6.27 -16.73 9.13
C GLN A 133 -5.31 -15.57 8.82
N GLN A 134 -5.70 -14.62 7.97
CA GLN A 134 -4.88 -13.44 7.63
C GLN A 134 -4.62 -12.55 8.85
N GLN A 135 -5.57 -12.48 9.78
CA GLN A 135 -5.38 -11.78 11.06
C GLN A 135 -4.35 -12.47 11.93
N SER A 136 -4.44 -13.81 12.06
CA SER A 136 -3.49 -14.61 12.81
C SER A 136 -2.07 -14.51 12.22
N GLU A 137 -1.95 -14.66 10.90
CA GLU A 137 -0.67 -14.57 10.18
C GLU A 137 -0.01 -13.20 10.34
N MET A 138 -0.77 -12.11 10.16
CA MET A 138 -0.24 -10.75 10.35
C MET A 138 0.13 -10.48 11.82
N GLY A 139 -0.66 -10.98 12.77
CA GLY A 139 -0.34 -10.89 14.19
C GLY A 139 0.95 -11.62 14.55
N GLN A 140 1.13 -12.83 14.02
CA GLN A 140 2.37 -13.61 14.16
C GLN A 140 3.55 -12.91 13.50
N PHE A 141 3.37 -12.35 12.30
CA PHE A 141 4.40 -11.56 11.63
C PHE A 141 4.85 -10.39 12.50
N MET A 142 3.94 -9.57 13.03
CA MET A 142 4.31 -8.43 13.89
C MET A 142 5.01 -8.89 15.18
N ALA A 143 4.56 -9.98 15.77
CA ALA A 143 5.21 -10.57 16.95
C ALA A 143 6.63 -11.04 16.64
N LEU A 144 6.85 -11.75 15.54
CA LEU A 144 8.17 -12.23 15.10
C LEU A 144 9.07 -11.05 14.70
N PHE A 145 8.54 -10.12 13.92
CA PHE A 145 9.24 -8.90 13.52
C PHE A 145 9.78 -8.15 14.74
N SER A 146 8.96 -7.96 15.78
CA SER A 146 9.39 -7.29 17.01
C SER A 146 10.45 -8.05 17.81
N LYS A 147 10.65 -9.35 17.58
CA LYS A 147 11.72 -10.15 18.19
C LYS A 147 13.00 -10.14 17.34
N LEU A 148 12.84 -10.11 16.01
CA LEU A 148 13.92 -10.28 15.04
C LEU A 148 14.49 -8.94 14.54
N TYR A 149 13.88 -7.81 14.87
CA TYR A 149 14.36 -6.51 14.42
C TYR A 149 15.81 -6.24 14.91
N PRO A 150 16.79 -5.99 14.02
CA PRO A 150 18.21 -6.03 14.37
C PRO A 150 18.67 -5.00 15.41
N CYS A 151 18.01 -3.84 15.49
CA CYS A 151 18.24 -2.86 16.54
C CYS A 151 17.55 -3.32 17.82
N TRP A 152 18.28 -3.94 18.75
CA TRP A 152 17.69 -4.55 19.96
C TRP A 152 16.92 -3.54 20.83
N VAL A 153 17.42 -2.32 21.01
CA VAL A 153 16.72 -1.25 21.76
C VAL A 153 15.41 -0.85 21.08
N CYS A 154 15.42 -0.73 19.75
CA CYS A 154 14.25 -0.41 18.97
C CYS A 154 13.21 -1.55 19.01
N ALA A 155 13.69 -2.80 18.97
CA ALA A 155 12.88 -4.00 19.04
C ALA A 155 12.20 -4.14 20.41
N ASP A 156 12.94 -3.88 21.48
CA ASP A 156 12.42 -3.93 22.85
C ASP A 156 11.38 -2.83 23.12
N ASP A 157 11.63 -1.63 22.60
CA ASP A 157 10.68 -0.52 22.66
C ASP A 157 9.37 -0.86 21.95
N LEU A 158 9.44 -1.41 20.72
CA LEU A 158 8.27 -1.83 19.97
C LEU A 158 7.49 -2.93 20.70
N ARG A 159 8.18 -3.94 21.24
CA ARG A 159 7.54 -5.01 22.03
C ARG A 159 6.83 -4.45 23.25
N SER A 160 7.48 -3.57 24.00
CA SER A 160 6.91 -2.94 25.19
C SER A 160 5.69 -2.12 24.84
N TRP A 161 5.74 -1.36 23.75
CA TRP A 161 4.60 -0.57 23.28
C TRP A 161 3.42 -1.47 22.88
N MET A 162 3.64 -2.52 22.07
CA MET A 162 2.58 -3.45 21.66
C MET A 162 1.96 -4.22 22.82
N ASN A 163 2.76 -4.55 23.84
CA ASN A 163 2.35 -5.29 25.03
C ASN A 163 1.88 -4.40 26.19
N HIS A 164 1.59 -3.12 25.93
CA HIS A 164 1.12 -2.21 26.97
C HIS A 164 -0.07 -2.83 27.75
N PRO A 165 -0.08 -2.79 29.10
CA PRO A 165 -1.04 -3.54 29.93
C PRO A 165 -2.51 -3.25 29.64
N SER A 166 -2.84 -2.04 29.18
CA SER A 166 -4.20 -1.69 28.78
C SER A 166 -4.70 -2.44 27.53
N GLY A 167 -3.80 -3.07 26.77
CA GLY A 167 -4.10 -3.68 25.48
C GLY A 167 -4.44 -2.68 24.37
N ALA A 168 -4.33 -1.37 24.62
CA ALA A 168 -4.67 -0.33 23.64
C ALA A 168 -3.85 -0.46 22.35
N ASN A 169 -2.58 -0.83 22.47
CA ASN A 169 -1.62 -0.88 21.38
C ASN A 169 -1.52 -2.24 20.69
N LYS A 170 -2.37 -3.21 21.04
CA LYS A 170 -2.43 -4.50 20.33
C LYS A 170 -2.72 -4.24 18.83
N PRO A 171 -2.02 -4.92 17.90
CA PRO A 171 -2.28 -4.81 16.47
C PRO A 171 -3.77 -4.93 16.15
N LYS A 172 -4.30 -3.98 15.38
CA LYS A 172 -5.69 -3.98 14.89
C LYS A 172 -5.69 -4.53 13.48
N LEU A 173 -6.26 -5.71 13.28
CA LEU A 173 -6.05 -6.51 12.06
C LEU A 173 -7.34 -6.87 11.32
N ASN A 174 -8.51 -6.33 11.69
CA ASN A 174 -9.77 -6.73 11.04
C ASN A 174 -9.80 -6.42 9.53
N GLY A 175 -8.99 -5.45 9.10
CA GLY A 175 -8.86 -5.08 7.70
C GLY A 175 -7.86 -3.95 7.50
N ARG A 176 -7.69 -3.55 6.24
CA ARG A 176 -6.71 -2.56 5.81
C ARG A 176 -6.78 -1.24 6.58
N ALA A 177 -7.99 -0.71 6.81
CA ALA A 177 -8.16 0.56 7.50
C ALA A 177 -7.66 0.49 8.95
N ASP A 178 -8.04 -0.58 9.67
CA ASP A 178 -7.61 -0.80 11.06
C ASP A 178 -6.09 -0.96 11.15
N PHE A 179 -5.51 -1.78 10.27
CA PHE A 179 -4.07 -2.04 10.31
C PHE A 179 -3.23 -0.85 9.86
N GLY A 180 -3.66 -0.12 8.82
CA GLY A 180 -3.00 1.10 8.35
C GLY A 180 -3.01 2.21 9.41
N ASN A 181 -4.14 2.42 10.10
CA ASN A 181 -4.22 3.37 11.20
C ASN A 181 -3.34 2.95 12.39
N TRP A 182 -3.36 1.66 12.76
CA TRP A 182 -2.50 1.15 13.82
C TRP A 182 -1.01 1.31 13.47
N MET A 183 -0.61 1.03 12.23
CA MET A 183 0.76 1.20 11.76
C MET A 183 1.21 2.66 11.79
N CYS A 184 0.32 3.59 11.44
CA CYS A 184 0.57 5.02 11.58
C CYS A 184 0.74 5.44 13.05
N ALA A 185 -0.13 4.97 13.94
CA ALA A 185 -0.04 5.28 15.37
C ALA A 185 1.26 4.74 16.00
N ALA A 186 1.67 3.51 15.63
CA ALA A 186 2.93 2.91 16.04
C ALA A 186 4.13 3.73 15.57
N HIS A 187 4.13 4.17 14.31
CA HIS A 187 5.19 5.03 13.77
C HIS A 187 5.21 6.40 14.46
N ASN A 188 4.05 6.98 14.76
CA ASN A 188 3.96 8.25 15.48
C ASN A 188 4.43 8.16 16.93
N GLU A 189 4.30 7.01 17.59
CA GLU A 189 4.93 6.79 18.89
C GLU A 189 6.45 6.92 18.80
N VAL A 190 7.07 6.30 17.80
CA VAL A 190 8.51 6.44 17.57
C VAL A 190 8.87 7.88 17.21
N ASN A 191 8.05 8.56 16.39
CA ASN A 191 8.27 9.98 16.08
C ASN A 191 8.28 10.84 17.35
N ARG A 192 7.31 10.67 18.25
CA ARG A 192 7.26 11.38 19.53
C ARG A 192 8.51 11.14 20.36
N LYS A 193 8.93 9.88 20.53
CA LYS A 193 10.14 9.52 21.31
C LYS A 193 11.41 10.14 20.75
N LEU A 194 11.47 10.31 19.42
CA LEU A 194 12.61 10.92 18.72
C LEU A 194 12.46 12.44 18.53
N GLY A 195 11.43 13.08 19.10
CA GLY A 195 11.19 14.51 18.95
C GLY A 195 10.84 14.94 17.51
N LYS A 196 10.39 14.01 16.66
CA LYS A 196 9.95 14.28 15.30
C LYS A 196 8.49 14.71 15.27
N LYS A 197 8.10 15.44 14.23
CA LYS A 197 6.69 15.79 14.01
C LYS A 197 5.86 14.53 13.79
N GLU A 198 4.68 14.50 14.36
CA GLU A 198 3.71 13.45 14.07
C GLU A 198 3.21 13.56 12.62
N PHE A 199 3.01 12.41 12.00
CA PHE A 199 2.39 12.29 10.69
C PHE A 199 0.86 12.29 10.85
N ASP A 200 0.14 13.02 9.99
CA ASP A 200 -1.32 12.98 9.95
C ASP A 200 -1.81 11.62 9.43
N CYS A 201 -2.31 10.77 10.33
CA CYS A 201 -2.77 9.44 9.97
C CYS A 201 -3.91 9.47 8.94
N SER A 202 -4.68 10.54 8.79
CA SER A 202 -5.68 10.62 7.71
C SER A 202 -5.06 10.55 6.29
N LYS A 203 -3.73 10.76 6.18
CA LYS A 203 -2.95 10.77 4.95
C LYS A 203 -2.18 9.48 4.68
N TRP A 204 -2.33 8.45 5.52
CA TRP A 204 -1.52 7.23 5.40
C TRP A 204 -1.77 6.53 4.05
N GLU A 205 -3.01 6.51 3.56
CA GLU A 205 -3.33 5.91 2.26
C GLU A 205 -2.71 6.67 1.08
N GLU A 206 -2.75 8.01 1.11
CA GLU A 206 -2.12 8.84 0.08
C GLU A 206 -0.62 8.57 0.03
N ARG A 207 0.02 8.49 1.20
CA ARG A 207 1.46 8.28 1.31
C ARG A 207 1.90 6.88 0.89
N TRP A 208 1.13 5.83 1.20
CA TRP A 208 1.59 4.44 1.10
C TRP A 208 0.84 3.57 0.09
N ARG A 209 -0.30 4.02 -0.42
CA ARG A 209 -1.16 3.24 -1.33
C ARG A 209 -1.44 3.98 -2.62
N THR A 210 -2.19 5.08 -2.55
CA THR A 210 -2.84 5.69 -3.72
C THR A 210 -1.97 6.70 -4.44
N GLY A 211 -1.04 7.35 -3.73
CA GLY A 211 -0.44 8.60 -4.19
C GLY A 211 -1.26 9.80 -3.71
N TRP A 212 -0.64 10.97 -3.78
CA TRP A 212 -1.22 12.23 -3.33
C TRP A 212 -2.24 12.77 -4.33
N LYS A 213 -3.31 13.39 -3.83
CA LYS A 213 -4.39 13.97 -4.65
C LYS A 213 -3.95 15.07 -5.62
N ASP A 214 -2.79 15.69 -5.39
CA ASP A 214 -2.20 16.70 -6.29
C ASP A 214 -1.52 16.09 -7.54
N GLY A 215 -1.49 14.76 -7.66
CA GLY A 215 -0.96 14.05 -8.82
C GLY A 215 0.57 14.00 -8.87
N ARG A 216 1.31 14.47 -7.85
CA ARG A 216 2.80 14.47 -7.89
C ARG A 216 3.44 13.07 -7.94
N CYS A 217 2.63 12.04 -7.72
CA CYS A 217 3.04 10.64 -7.79
C CYS A 217 2.71 9.96 -9.13
N ASP A 218 2.06 10.68 -10.04
CA ASP A 218 1.53 10.17 -11.31
C ASP A 218 2.35 10.66 -12.52
#